data_AF-A0A5D0VVL2-F1
#
_entry.id   AF-A0A5D0VVL2-F1
#
_cell.length_a   1.000
_cell.length_b   1.000
_cell.length_c   1.000
_cell.angle_alpha   90.00
_cell.angle_beta   90.00
_cell.angle_gamma   90.00
#
_symmetry.space_group_name_H-M   'P 1'
#
loop_
_entity.id
_entity.type
_entity.pdbx_description
1 polymer ?
#
loop_
_entity_poly.entity_id
_entity_poly.type
_entity_poly.pdbx_seq_one_letter_code
_entity_poly.pdbx_strand_id
1 'polypeptide(L)'
;MPELIRWVLYYFERAAIRVFSIYRWIVFVLPIEKDTECPLGAPHVDDGYIVRESSYSDIDDILKLYPKEFYQYMPSRKRSELVRSRFNSKYIGFVLLDKSGDIVGGTWALPVKSDLINSNGKSCFELVNTFIIPSKRGSGLGSYMRSSAIKKMAARGYTHVISYVWRSRKASINMNLSTGSRIAGEKMRINVLGFNRTYINRFVDLRGLVFLPHIILVGYDAERLKYVVSYLRRFGFTVKVVLANCSDIDSTTLSFFDQSENSVLILDPLIGEKSGQVADSIDERFCILNKLHAEFSFDDLIEEVKMESVKPVSYIFSVYGERVPVIDLS
;
A
#
# COMPACT_ATOMS: atom_id res chain seq x y z
N MET A 1 -32.10 -11.97 12.10
CA MET A 1 -32.72 -11.36 10.90
C MET A 1 -33.15 -12.48 9.97
N PRO A 2 -34.45 -12.61 9.68
CA PRO A 2 -34.98 -13.58 8.72
C PRO A 2 -34.28 -13.51 7.35
N GLU A 3 -34.09 -14.64 6.67
CA GLU A 3 -33.45 -14.69 5.35
C GLU A 3 -34.21 -13.86 4.30
N LEU A 4 -35.54 -13.79 4.36
CA LEU A 4 -36.34 -12.94 3.46
C LEU A 4 -35.93 -11.46 3.57
N ILE A 5 -35.73 -10.94 4.78
CA ILE A 5 -35.29 -9.55 5.00
C ILE A 5 -33.89 -9.34 4.42
N ARG A 6 -32.98 -10.31 4.55
CA ARG A 6 -31.66 -10.24 3.92
C ARG A 6 -31.74 -10.17 2.41
N TRP A 7 -32.62 -10.95 1.79
CA TRP A 7 -32.84 -10.89 0.34
C TRP A 7 -33.33 -9.52 -0.11
N VAL A 8 -34.31 -8.94 0.58
CA VAL A 8 -34.82 -7.59 0.28
C VAL A 8 -33.72 -6.55 0.39
N LEU A 9 -32.99 -6.52 1.51
CA LEU A 9 -31.89 -5.57 1.74
C LEU A 9 -30.77 -5.76 0.71
N TYR A 10 -30.40 -7.00 0.40
CA TYR A 10 -29.38 -7.32 -0.60
C TYR A 10 -29.74 -6.77 -1.99
N TYR A 11 -30.97 -6.99 -2.46
CA TYR A 11 -31.38 -6.48 -3.77
C TYR A 11 -31.57 -4.97 -3.78
N PHE A 12 -32.09 -4.40 -2.69
CA PHE A 12 -32.21 -2.95 -2.55
C PHE A 12 -30.85 -2.27 -2.58
N GLU A 13 -29.87 -2.77 -1.82
CA GLU A 13 -28.50 -2.26 -1.85
C GLU A 13 -27.89 -2.39 -3.25
N ARG A 14 -28.06 -3.54 -3.92
CA ARG A 14 -27.59 -3.73 -5.30
C ARG A 14 -28.24 -2.78 -6.30
N ALA A 15 -29.53 -2.48 -6.14
CA ALA A 15 -30.23 -1.50 -6.95
C ALA A 15 -29.69 -0.09 -6.69
N ALA A 16 -29.55 0.31 -5.43
CA ALA A 16 -28.99 1.60 -5.04
C ALA A 16 -27.56 1.80 -5.58
N ILE A 17 -26.70 0.78 -5.45
CA ILE A 17 -25.34 0.76 -5.99
C ILE A 17 -25.33 0.96 -7.51
N ARG A 18 -26.32 0.42 -8.24
CA ARG A 18 -26.46 0.61 -9.69
C ARG A 18 -26.91 2.02 -10.05
N VAL A 19 -27.76 2.65 -9.24
CA VAL A 19 -28.23 4.03 -9.47
C VAL A 19 -27.09 5.02 -9.30
N PHE A 20 -26.40 4.99 -8.16
CA PHE A 20 -25.24 5.82 -7.94
C PHE A 20 -24.31 5.20 -6.90
N SER A 21 -23.04 4.99 -7.27
CA SER A 21 -22.02 4.62 -6.30
C SER A 21 -20.64 5.03 -6.76
N ILE A 22 -19.81 5.47 -5.81
CA ILE A 22 -18.40 5.77 -6.02
C ILE A 22 -17.60 4.91 -5.05
N TYR A 23 -16.72 4.09 -5.60
CA TYR A 23 -15.79 3.28 -4.84
C TYR A 23 -14.38 3.69 -5.16
N ARG A 24 -13.55 3.86 -4.13
CA ARG A 24 -12.14 4.21 -4.24
C ARG A 24 -11.29 3.16 -3.53
N TRP A 25 -10.31 2.64 -4.25
CA TRP A 25 -9.31 1.72 -3.73
C TRP A 25 -7.94 2.33 -3.91
N ILE A 26 -7.12 2.25 -2.87
CA ILE A 26 -5.67 2.41 -3.02
C ILE A 26 -5.15 1.13 -3.64
N VAL A 27 -4.36 1.30 -4.71
CA VAL A 27 -3.68 0.22 -5.40
C VAL A 27 -2.28 0.09 -4.83
N PHE A 28 -1.99 -1.09 -4.31
CA PHE A 28 -0.66 -1.47 -3.86
C PHE A 28 -0.02 -2.42 -4.86
N VAL A 29 1.28 -2.27 -5.06
CA VAL A 29 2.12 -3.17 -5.85
C VAL A 29 3.34 -3.52 -5.03
N LEU A 30 3.71 -4.79 -5.02
CA LEU A 30 4.99 -5.26 -4.48
C LEU A 30 5.66 -6.16 -5.53
N PRO A 31 6.83 -5.75 -6.05
CA PRO A 31 7.73 -6.66 -6.76
C PRO A 31 8.20 -7.77 -5.83
N ILE A 32 8.23 -9.00 -6.34
CA ILE A 32 8.70 -10.19 -5.65
C ILE A 32 10.01 -10.56 -6.33
N GLU A 33 11.15 -10.34 -5.67
CA GLU A 33 12.42 -10.80 -6.22
C GLU A 33 12.58 -12.29 -5.92
N LYS A 34 13.28 -13.00 -6.79
CA LYS A 34 13.38 -14.48 -6.72
C LYS A 34 14.07 -14.98 -5.44
N ASP A 35 14.93 -14.15 -4.86
CA ASP A 35 15.82 -14.52 -3.75
C ASP A 35 15.69 -13.61 -2.53
N THR A 36 14.81 -12.60 -2.56
CA THR A 36 14.45 -11.93 -1.31
C THR A 36 13.65 -12.91 -0.47
N GLU A 37 14.25 -13.40 0.60
CA GLU A 37 13.49 -13.57 1.84
C GLU A 37 12.62 -12.32 1.95
N CYS A 38 11.29 -12.49 1.83
CA CYS A 38 10.33 -11.39 1.81
C CYS A 38 10.85 -10.31 2.77
N PRO A 39 11.23 -9.09 2.31
CA PRO A 39 12.23 -8.24 2.97
C PRO A 39 11.81 -7.67 4.33
N LEU A 40 10.74 -8.21 4.90
CA LEU A 40 10.14 -7.75 6.13
C LEU A 40 10.06 -9.00 6.97
N GLY A 41 10.87 -9.04 8.03
CA GLY A 41 10.72 -10.01 9.10
C GLY A 41 9.25 -10.12 9.38
N ALA A 42 8.64 -11.25 9.00
CA ALA A 42 7.28 -11.53 9.39
C ALA A 42 7.34 -11.39 10.92
N PRO A 43 6.60 -10.44 11.53
CA PRO A 43 6.74 -10.15 12.95
C PRO A 43 6.74 -11.50 13.64
N HIS A 44 7.81 -11.84 14.36
CA HIS A 44 8.06 -13.19 14.87
C HIS A 44 6.73 -13.74 15.42
N VAL A 45 6.03 -14.54 14.61
CA VAL A 45 4.81 -15.20 15.06
C VAL A 45 5.33 -16.48 15.68
N ASP A 46 5.98 -16.30 16.82
CA ASP A 46 6.61 -17.34 17.61
C ASP A 46 5.50 -18.11 18.34
N ASP A 47 4.57 -18.74 17.60
CA ASP A 47 3.35 -19.25 18.20
C ASP A 47 2.59 -20.28 17.35
N GLY A 48 3.28 -21.13 16.61
CA GLY A 48 2.68 -22.34 15.99
C GLY A 48 1.49 -22.09 15.06
N TYR A 49 1.43 -20.90 14.45
CA TYR A 49 0.50 -20.61 13.36
C TYR A 49 1.08 -21.11 12.04
N ILE A 50 0.23 -21.67 11.18
CA ILE A 50 0.64 -22.25 9.90
C ILE A 50 -0.23 -21.72 8.78
N VAL A 51 0.40 -21.26 7.69
CA VAL A 51 -0.31 -20.93 6.45
C VAL A 51 -0.19 -22.09 5.47
N ARG A 52 -1.34 -22.61 5.03
CA ARG A 52 -1.41 -23.63 3.97
C ARG A 52 -2.42 -23.24 2.90
N GLU A 53 -2.37 -23.94 1.78
CA GLU A 53 -3.41 -23.83 0.77
C GLU A 53 -4.72 -24.42 1.30
N SER A 54 -5.81 -23.75 0.95
CA SER A 54 -7.15 -24.24 1.24
C SER A 54 -7.53 -25.35 0.28
N SER A 55 -8.28 -26.31 0.77
CA SER A 55 -8.87 -27.41 0.03
C SER A 55 -10.40 -27.37 0.12
N TYR A 56 -11.08 -28.21 -0.67
CA TYR A 56 -12.54 -28.27 -0.67
C TYR A 56 -13.13 -28.62 0.71
N SER A 57 -12.41 -29.35 1.57
CA SER A 57 -12.88 -29.65 2.93
C SER A 57 -12.92 -28.42 3.84
N ASP A 58 -12.18 -27.35 3.52
CA ASP A 58 -12.14 -26.12 4.33
C ASP A 58 -13.33 -25.19 4.08
N ILE A 59 -14.18 -25.48 3.08
CA ILE A 59 -15.26 -24.58 2.64
C ILE A 59 -16.20 -24.22 3.78
N ASP A 60 -16.64 -25.20 4.56
CA ASP A 60 -17.65 -24.98 5.60
C ASP A 60 -17.08 -24.16 6.76
N ASP A 61 -15.81 -24.38 7.13
CA ASP A 61 -15.14 -23.61 8.18
C ASP A 61 -14.82 -22.18 7.72
N ILE A 62 -14.38 -22.01 6.46
CA ILE A 62 -14.24 -20.69 5.85
C ILE A 62 -15.60 -19.95 5.85
N LEU A 63 -16.71 -20.63 5.53
CA LEU A 63 -18.03 -20.02 5.50
C LEU A 63 -18.52 -19.56 6.88
N LYS A 64 -18.21 -20.33 7.94
CA LYS A 64 -18.51 -19.95 9.34
C LYS A 64 -17.73 -18.69 9.73
N LEU A 65 -16.48 -18.60 9.33
CA LEU A 65 -15.55 -17.53 9.71
C LEU A 65 -15.56 -16.34 8.74
N TYR A 66 -16.22 -16.47 7.60
CA TYR A 66 -16.23 -15.45 6.56
C TYR A 66 -16.71 -14.13 7.17
N PRO A 67 -15.95 -13.03 7.08
CA PRO A 67 -16.29 -11.80 7.78
C PRO A 67 -17.58 -11.17 7.27
N LYS A 68 -18.43 -10.70 8.20
CA LYS A 68 -19.66 -9.95 7.89
C LYS A 68 -19.36 -8.74 7.00
N GLU A 69 -18.18 -8.16 7.14
CA GLU A 69 -17.70 -7.01 6.38
C GLU A 69 -17.59 -7.28 4.87
N PHE A 70 -17.45 -8.54 4.45
CA PHE A 70 -17.34 -8.91 3.04
C PHE A 70 -18.68 -9.23 2.39
N TYR A 71 -19.70 -9.54 3.18
CA TYR A 71 -20.97 -10.00 2.66
C TYR A 71 -22.14 -9.12 3.06
N GLN A 72 -22.05 -8.33 4.13
CA GLN A 72 -23.10 -7.42 4.61
C GLN A 72 -24.48 -8.08 4.65
N TYR A 73 -25.38 -7.70 3.74
CA TYR A 73 -26.75 -8.23 3.61
C TYR A 73 -26.86 -9.48 2.73
N MET A 74 -25.76 -9.96 2.13
CA MET A 74 -25.73 -11.11 1.24
C MET A 74 -26.32 -12.36 1.93
N PRO A 75 -27.34 -12.97 1.31
CA PRO A 75 -27.96 -14.21 1.80
C PRO A 75 -26.95 -15.34 1.96
N SER A 76 -27.22 -16.24 2.90
CA SER A 76 -26.37 -17.41 3.18
C SER A 76 -26.08 -18.26 1.94
N ARG A 77 -27.11 -18.51 1.12
CA ARG A 77 -26.97 -19.23 -0.16
C ARG A 77 -25.98 -18.55 -1.12
N LYS A 78 -26.10 -17.23 -1.32
CA LYS A 78 -25.22 -16.45 -2.20
C LYS A 78 -23.77 -16.41 -1.69
N ARG A 79 -23.60 -16.39 -0.37
CA ARG A 79 -22.27 -16.48 0.27
C ARG A 79 -21.60 -17.84 0.02
N SER A 80 -22.36 -18.92 0.17
CA SER A 80 -21.89 -20.27 -0.14
C SER A 80 -21.51 -20.40 -1.62
N GLU A 81 -22.38 -19.94 -2.52
CA GLU A 81 -22.10 -19.88 -3.97
C GLU A 81 -20.81 -19.09 -4.26
N LEU A 82 -20.61 -17.92 -3.63
CA LEU A 82 -19.41 -17.11 -3.81
C LEU A 82 -18.14 -17.85 -3.38
N VAL A 83 -18.11 -18.42 -2.17
CA VAL A 83 -16.92 -19.14 -1.67
C VAL A 83 -16.64 -20.37 -2.54
N ARG A 84 -17.65 -21.17 -2.85
CA ARG A 84 -17.52 -22.35 -3.72
C ARG A 84 -17.03 -21.98 -5.13
N SER A 85 -17.50 -20.87 -5.68
CA SER A 85 -17.06 -20.40 -7.00
C SER A 85 -15.56 -20.10 -7.04
N ARG A 86 -14.94 -19.70 -5.92
CA ARG A 86 -13.49 -19.43 -5.85
C ARG A 86 -12.69 -20.73 -5.97
N PHE A 87 -13.11 -21.79 -5.29
CA PHE A 87 -12.49 -23.11 -5.43
C PHE A 87 -12.62 -23.69 -6.84
N ASN A 88 -13.72 -23.40 -7.53
CA ASN A 88 -13.95 -23.85 -8.91
C ASN A 88 -13.32 -22.95 -9.98
N SER A 89 -12.61 -21.90 -9.58
CA SER A 89 -12.03 -20.89 -10.48
C SER A 89 -10.51 -20.90 -10.36
N LYS A 90 -9.83 -19.98 -11.05
CA LYS A 90 -8.37 -19.80 -10.99
C LYS A 90 -7.85 -19.26 -9.65
N TYR A 91 -8.69 -19.12 -8.62
CA TYR A 91 -8.25 -18.62 -7.33
C TYR A 91 -7.49 -19.69 -6.57
N ILE A 92 -6.40 -19.28 -5.94
CA ILE A 92 -5.65 -20.10 -5.00
C ILE A 92 -5.97 -19.56 -3.61
N GLY A 93 -6.67 -20.35 -2.81
CA GLY A 93 -7.01 -19.96 -1.43
C GLY A 93 -5.90 -20.36 -0.47
N PHE A 94 -5.66 -19.51 0.52
CA PHE A 94 -4.78 -19.79 1.64
C PHE A 94 -5.55 -19.61 2.94
N VAL A 95 -5.36 -20.55 3.87
CA VAL A 95 -5.90 -20.50 5.23
C VAL A 95 -4.78 -20.38 6.23
N LEU A 96 -5.04 -19.62 7.29
CA LEU A 96 -4.18 -19.50 8.46
C LEU A 96 -4.76 -20.38 9.56
N LEU A 97 -3.97 -21.35 10.02
CA LEU A 97 -4.31 -22.24 11.12
C LEU A 97 -3.60 -21.77 12.39
N ASP A 98 -4.23 -21.96 13.54
CA ASP A 98 -3.58 -21.84 14.84
C ASP A 98 -2.97 -23.16 15.33
N LYS A 99 -2.42 -23.17 16.56
CA LYS A 99 -1.79 -24.34 17.19
C LYS A 99 -2.73 -25.55 17.31
N SER A 100 -4.04 -25.31 17.40
CA SER A 100 -5.06 -26.35 17.51
C SER A 100 -5.48 -26.91 16.14
N GLY A 101 -5.00 -26.31 15.05
CA GLY A 101 -5.40 -26.63 13.70
C GLY A 101 -6.68 -25.91 13.23
N ASP A 102 -7.22 -25.00 14.04
CA ASP A 102 -8.42 -24.25 13.70
C ASP A 102 -8.10 -23.13 12.71
N ILE A 103 -8.99 -22.90 11.74
CA ILE A 103 -8.85 -21.77 10.82
C ILE A 103 -9.10 -20.48 11.60
N VAL A 104 -8.15 -19.55 11.54
CA VAL A 104 -8.25 -18.21 12.16
C VAL A 104 -8.14 -17.07 11.15
N GLY A 105 -7.93 -17.40 9.87
CA GLY A 105 -7.84 -16.42 8.79
C GLY A 105 -7.83 -17.04 7.40
N GLY A 106 -8.03 -16.19 6.39
CA GLY A 106 -8.12 -16.60 5.00
C GLY A 106 -7.71 -15.48 4.04
N THR A 107 -7.12 -15.84 2.90
CA THR A 107 -6.93 -14.92 1.77
C THR A 107 -7.02 -15.68 0.46
N TRP A 108 -7.31 -14.97 -0.63
CA TRP A 108 -7.39 -15.55 -1.96
C TRP A 108 -6.39 -14.86 -2.88
N ALA A 109 -5.62 -15.64 -3.62
CA ALA A 109 -4.75 -15.16 -4.68
C ALA A 109 -5.40 -15.42 -6.03
N LEU A 110 -5.58 -14.38 -6.84
CA LEU A 110 -6.11 -14.46 -8.19
C LEU A 110 -5.00 -14.12 -9.20
N PRO A 111 -4.62 -15.02 -10.10
CA PRO A 111 -3.74 -14.66 -11.21
C PRO A 111 -4.38 -13.57 -12.07
N VAL A 112 -3.67 -12.47 -12.31
CA VAL A 112 -4.18 -11.32 -13.08
C VAL A 112 -3.19 -10.86 -14.14
N LYS A 113 -3.70 -10.30 -15.23
CA LYS A 113 -2.94 -9.42 -16.12
C LYS A 113 -3.22 -7.99 -15.67
N SER A 114 -2.19 -7.18 -15.47
CA SER A 114 -2.37 -5.82 -14.98
C SER A 114 -1.52 -4.85 -15.78
N ASP A 115 -2.19 -3.93 -16.47
CA ASP A 115 -1.57 -2.85 -17.23
C ASP A 115 -1.02 -1.74 -16.31
N LEU A 116 -1.31 -1.80 -15.00
CA LEU A 116 -0.80 -0.85 -14.00
C LEU A 116 0.65 -1.04 -13.65
N ILE A 117 1.15 -2.24 -13.89
CA ILE A 117 2.57 -2.55 -13.87
C ILE A 117 2.94 -2.54 -15.35
N ASN A 118 4.03 -1.87 -15.75
CA ASN A 118 4.61 -2.09 -17.09
C ASN A 118 5.01 -3.57 -17.17
N SER A 119 4.05 -4.40 -17.55
CA SER A 119 3.99 -5.82 -17.26
C SER A 119 4.31 -6.67 -18.48
N ASN A 120 5.04 -6.10 -19.46
CA ASN A 120 5.57 -6.83 -20.60
C ASN A 120 6.29 -8.10 -20.10
N GLY A 121 5.59 -9.24 -20.17
CA GLY A 121 6.05 -10.55 -19.71
C GLY A 121 5.98 -10.85 -18.19
N LYS A 122 5.49 -9.95 -17.32
CA LYS A 122 5.54 -10.13 -15.86
C LYS A 122 4.32 -10.88 -15.31
N SER A 123 4.55 -11.99 -14.62
CA SER A 123 3.52 -12.78 -13.93
C SER A 123 3.02 -12.08 -12.66
N CYS A 124 1.72 -11.76 -12.61
CA CYS A 124 1.12 -11.00 -11.51
C CYS A 124 -0.05 -11.77 -10.87
N PHE A 125 -0.28 -11.54 -9.58
CA PHE A 125 -1.51 -11.97 -8.91
C PHE A 125 -2.05 -10.88 -7.99
N GLU A 126 -3.35 -10.93 -7.74
CA GLU A 126 -4.05 -10.07 -6.81
C GLU A 126 -4.35 -10.84 -5.51
N LEU A 127 -3.98 -10.28 -4.36
CA LEU A 127 -4.50 -10.76 -3.08
C LEU A 127 -5.83 -10.08 -2.78
N VAL A 128 -6.87 -10.88 -2.59
CA VAL A 128 -8.22 -10.42 -2.32
C VAL A 128 -8.79 -11.00 -1.04
N ASN A 129 -9.61 -10.20 -0.37
CA ASN A 129 -10.41 -10.59 0.79
C ASN A 129 -9.59 -11.27 1.90
N THR A 130 -8.41 -10.74 2.23
CA THR A 130 -7.65 -11.17 3.41
C THR A 130 -8.43 -10.86 4.69
N PHE A 131 -8.59 -11.85 5.56
CA PHE A 131 -9.26 -11.69 6.84
C PHE A 131 -8.60 -12.48 7.95
N ILE A 132 -8.78 -11.97 9.17
CA ILE A 132 -8.44 -12.61 10.44
C ILE A 132 -9.69 -12.54 11.33
N ILE A 133 -9.96 -13.61 12.08
CA ILE A 133 -11.11 -13.66 13.00
C ILE A 133 -11.02 -12.54 14.05
N PRO A 134 -12.14 -11.94 14.48
CA PRO A 134 -12.12 -10.75 15.34
C PRO A 134 -11.27 -10.88 16.60
N SER A 135 -11.31 -12.03 17.28
CA SER A 135 -10.55 -12.30 18.51
C SER A 135 -9.03 -12.35 18.34
N LYS A 136 -8.54 -12.42 17.09
CA LYS A 136 -7.12 -12.52 16.75
C LYS A 136 -6.62 -11.31 15.93
N ARG A 137 -7.43 -10.25 15.82
CA ARG A 137 -7.01 -9.02 15.12
C ARG A 137 -6.06 -8.20 15.99
N GLY A 138 -5.13 -7.48 15.37
CA GLY A 138 -4.15 -6.62 16.07
C GLY A 138 -2.85 -7.32 16.45
N SER A 139 -2.72 -8.64 16.29
CA SER A 139 -1.54 -9.42 16.62
C SER A 139 -0.56 -9.64 15.45
N GLY A 140 -0.63 -8.83 14.39
CA GLY A 140 0.25 -8.98 13.21
C GLY A 140 -0.06 -10.18 12.28
N LEU A 141 -1.02 -11.05 12.64
CA LEU A 141 -1.35 -12.25 11.85
C LEU A 141 -1.79 -11.95 10.40
N GLY A 142 -2.38 -10.78 10.14
CA GLY A 142 -2.72 -10.36 8.79
C GLY A 142 -1.49 -10.15 7.91
N SER A 143 -0.46 -9.51 8.45
CA SER A 143 0.82 -9.31 7.77
C SER A 143 1.55 -10.63 7.57
N TYR A 144 1.59 -11.48 8.60
CA TYR A 144 2.14 -12.84 8.51
C TYR A 144 1.46 -13.68 7.42
N MET A 145 0.12 -13.68 7.39
CA MET A 145 -0.67 -14.39 6.39
C MET A 145 -0.36 -13.89 4.97
N ARG A 146 -0.31 -12.56 4.80
CA ARG A 146 -0.01 -11.92 3.52
C ARG A 146 1.38 -12.32 3.02
N SER A 147 2.42 -12.16 3.84
CA SER A 147 3.79 -12.50 3.45
C SER A 147 3.93 -14.00 3.12
N SER A 148 3.28 -14.87 3.89
CA SER A 148 3.29 -16.32 3.64
C SER A 148 2.59 -16.68 2.32
N ALA A 149 1.45 -16.07 2.02
CA ALA A 149 0.75 -16.26 0.75
C ALA A 149 1.59 -15.76 -0.43
N ILE A 150 2.27 -14.61 -0.28
CA ILE A 150 3.18 -14.07 -1.29
C ILE A 150 4.34 -15.02 -1.54
N LYS A 151 4.99 -15.55 -0.49
CA LYS A 151 6.07 -16.54 -0.62
C LYS A 151 5.64 -17.80 -1.36
N LYS A 152 4.44 -18.32 -1.07
CA LYS A 152 3.88 -19.49 -1.78
C LYS A 152 3.58 -19.18 -3.24
N MET A 153 3.12 -17.98 -3.56
CA MET A 153 2.90 -17.55 -4.95
C MET A 153 4.21 -17.28 -5.69
N ALA A 154 5.23 -16.73 -5.01
CA ALA A 154 6.58 -16.54 -5.55
C ALA A 154 7.17 -17.88 -6.01
N ALA A 155 7.03 -18.93 -5.19
CA ALA A 155 7.46 -20.30 -5.53
C ALA A 155 6.74 -20.87 -6.76
N ARG A 156 5.58 -20.32 -7.15
CA ARG A 156 4.85 -20.67 -8.39
C ARG A 156 5.27 -19.81 -9.60
N GLY A 157 6.34 -19.01 -9.46
CA GLY A 157 6.86 -18.16 -10.53
C GLY A 157 6.16 -16.82 -10.70
N TYR A 158 5.36 -16.38 -9.72
CA TYR A 158 4.80 -15.03 -9.74
C TYR A 158 5.83 -14.00 -9.31
N THR A 159 5.91 -12.89 -10.05
CA THR A 159 6.92 -11.85 -9.85
C THR A 159 6.37 -10.59 -9.20
N HIS A 160 5.04 -10.42 -9.17
CA HIS A 160 4.40 -9.23 -8.60
C HIS A 160 3.10 -9.60 -7.89
N VAL A 161 2.85 -8.92 -6.76
CA VAL A 161 1.54 -8.94 -6.10
C VAL A 161 0.89 -7.56 -6.18
N ILE A 162 -0.41 -7.57 -6.45
CA ILE A 162 -1.27 -6.39 -6.48
C ILE A 162 -2.30 -6.52 -5.37
N SER A 163 -2.70 -5.40 -4.78
CA SER A 163 -3.79 -5.38 -3.81
C SER A 163 -4.61 -4.10 -3.96
N TYR A 164 -5.93 -4.27 -4.00
CA TYR A 164 -6.87 -3.14 -4.02
C TYR A 164 -7.51 -3.02 -2.64
N VAL A 165 -7.19 -1.95 -1.94
CA VAL A 165 -7.66 -1.74 -0.55
C VAL A 165 -8.57 -0.53 -0.52
N TRP A 166 -9.79 -0.67 0.02
CA TRP A 166 -10.67 0.50 0.23
C TRP A 166 -9.96 1.55 1.07
N ARG A 167 -10.11 2.82 0.67
CA ARG A 167 -9.50 3.96 1.37
C ARG A 167 -9.88 4.05 2.86
N SER A 168 -11.04 3.52 3.23
CA SER A 168 -11.50 3.46 4.62
C SER A 168 -10.86 2.34 5.46
N ARG A 169 -10.19 1.35 4.85
CA ARG A 169 -9.65 0.17 5.53
C ARG A 169 -8.22 0.39 6.02
N LYS A 170 -8.07 1.28 7.00
CA LYS A 170 -6.79 1.69 7.60
C LYS A 170 -5.88 0.51 7.99
N ALA A 171 -6.42 -0.50 8.67
CA ALA A 171 -5.64 -1.69 9.06
C ALA A 171 -5.08 -2.47 7.86
N SER A 172 -5.85 -2.58 6.78
CA SER A 172 -5.42 -3.25 5.55
C SER A 172 -4.40 -2.42 4.78
N ILE A 173 -4.54 -1.09 4.79
CA ILE A 173 -3.54 -0.16 4.22
C ILE A 173 -2.21 -0.35 4.92
N ASN A 174 -2.20 -0.34 6.26
CA ASN A 174 -0.99 -0.56 7.05
C ASN A 174 -0.38 -1.93 6.81
N MET A 175 -1.19 -2.97 6.78
CA MET A 175 -0.72 -4.32 6.49
C MET A 175 -0.02 -4.39 5.12
N ASN A 176 -0.49 -3.65 4.10
CA ASN A 176 0.18 -3.62 2.80
C ASN A 176 1.51 -2.85 2.88
N LEU A 177 1.52 -1.67 3.51
CA LEU A 177 2.73 -0.86 3.67
C LEU A 177 3.80 -1.59 4.52
N SER A 178 3.40 -2.16 5.65
CA SER A 178 4.25 -2.93 6.56
C SER A 178 4.68 -4.29 5.98
N THR A 179 4.22 -4.65 4.79
CA THR A 179 4.71 -5.81 4.03
C THR A 179 5.44 -5.35 2.77
N GLY A 180 5.95 -4.12 2.77
CA GLY A 180 6.80 -3.55 1.72
C GLY A 180 6.06 -3.17 0.45
N SER A 181 4.73 -3.25 0.43
CA SER A 181 3.98 -2.87 -0.77
C SER A 181 3.97 -1.35 -0.93
N ARG A 182 4.32 -0.88 -2.12
CA ARG A 182 4.25 0.54 -2.47
C ARG A 182 2.89 0.92 -3.03
N ILE A 183 2.49 2.16 -2.81
CA ILE A 183 1.29 2.73 -3.42
C ILE A 183 1.59 2.99 -4.90
N ALA A 184 0.80 2.40 -5.79
CA ALA A 184 0.93 2.58 -7.24
C ALA A 184 -0.11 3.54 -7.83
N GLY A 185 -1.20 3.80 -7.11
CA GLY A 185 -2.28 4.65 -7.58
C GLY A 185 -3.59 4.48 -6.81
N GLU A 186 -4.63 5.14 -7.30
CA GLU A 186 -6.01 5.02 -6.82
C GLU A 186 -6.88 4.49 -7.96
N LYS A 187 -7.55 3.36 -7.74
CA LYS A 187 -8.60 2.87 -8.63
C LYS A 187 -9.92 3.46 -8.15
N MET A 188 -10.64 4.12 -9.05
CA MET A 188 -11.96 4.65 -8.78
C MET A 188 -12.97 4.00 -9.70
N ARG A 189 -14.06 3.48 -9.15
CA ARG A 189 -15.21 3.01 -9.91
C ARG A 189 -16.40 3.89 -9.61
N ILE A 190 -16.95 4.48 -10.65
CA ILE A 190 -18.18 5.28 -10.60
C ILE A 190 -19.25 4.47 -11.31
N ASN A 191 -20.39 4.25 -10.66
CA ASN A 191 -21.59 3.75 -11.31
C ASN A 191 -22.65 4.86 -11.27
N VAL A 192 -23.27 5.15 -12.42
CA VAL A 192 -24.37 6.11 -12.57
C VAL A 192 -25.42 5.47 -13.47
N LEU A 193 -26.64 5.28 -12.96
CA LEU A 193 -27.78 4.72 -13.71
C LEU A 193 -27.46 3.43 -14.47
N GLY A 194 -26.68 2.54 -13.85
CA GLY A 194 -26.24 1.27 -14.44
C GLY A 194 -24.98 1.35 -15.31
N PHE A 195 -24.59 2.55 -15.75
CA PHE A 195 -23.32 2.76 -16.45
C PHE A 195 -22.16 2.71 -15.47
N ASN A 196 -21.14 1.91 -15.77
CA ASN A 196 -19.95 1.78 -14.95
C ASN A 196 -18.74 2.40 -15.67
N ARG A 197 -18.00 3.25 -14.96
CA ARG A 197 -16.72 3.76 -15.44
C ARG A 197 -15.66 3.52 -14.39
N THR A 198 -14.57 2.89 -14.81
CA THR A 198 -13.40 2.64 -13.96
C THR A 198 -12.29 3.54 -14.43
N TYR A 199 -11.69 4.26 -13.49
CA TYR A 199 -10.54 5.12 -13.67
C TYR A 199 -9.41 4.58 -12.81
N ILE A 200 -8.19 4.73 -13.30
CA ILE A 200 -7.03 4.49 -12.48
C ILE A 200 -6.18 5.74 -12.54
N ASN A 201 -6.02 6.37 -11.38
CA ASN A 201 -5.21 7.54 -11.20
C ASN A 201 -3.87 7.11 -10.63
N ARG A 202 -2.75 7.57 -11.21
CA ARG A 202 -1.41 7.35 -10.64
C ARG A 202 -1.17 8.23 -9.41
N PHE A 203 -1.93 9.31 -9.27
CA PHE A 203 -1.92 10.16 -8.09
C PHE A 203 -2.89 9.63 -7.04
N VAL A 204 -2.40 9.51 -5.80
CA VAL A 204 -3.22 9.13 -4.65
C VAL A 204 -3.34 10.31 -3.72
N ASP A 205 -4.56 10.76 -3.49
CA ASP A 205 -4.83 11.73 -2.45
C ASP A 205 -4.71 11.04 -1.08
N LEU A 206 -3.64 11.37 -0.34
CA LEU A 206 -3.34 10.77 0.96
C LEU A 206 -4.14 11.41 2.10
N ARG A 207 -4.89 12.50 1.86
CA ARG A 207 -5.67 13.19 2.91
C ARG A 207 -6.67 12.22 3.54
N GLY A 208 -6.68 12.18 4.88
CA GLY A 208 -7.57 11.32 5.67
C GLY A 208 -7.05 9.89 5.89
N LEU A 209 -5.88 9.53 5.34
CA LEU A 209 -5.13 8.36 5.78
C LEU A 209 -4.47 8.69 7.12
N VAL A 210 -4.61 7.81 8.12
CA VAL A 210 -4.12 8.08 9.50
C VAL A 210 -2.60 7.93 9.61
N PHE A 211 -1.99 7.32 8.61
CA PHE A 211 -0.56 7.02 8.56
C PHE A 211 0.05 7.90 7.49
N LEU A 212 0.04 9.19 7.77
CA LEU A 212 0.78 10.14 6.95
C LEU A 212 2.25 9.93 7.32
N PRO A 213 3.13 9.64 6.35
CA PRO A 213 4.54 9.60 6.67
C PRO A 213 4.91 10.96 7.26
N HIS A 214 5.58 10.93 8.40
CA HIS A 214 6.02 12.14 9.06
C HIS A 214 7.19 12.66 8.24
N ILE A 215 6.97 13.69 7.44
CA ILE A 215 8.08 14.36 6.80
C ILE A 215 8.70 15.24 7.88
N ILE A 216 9.92 14.92 8.28
CA ILE A 216 10.72 15.73 9.19
C ILE A 216 11.58 16.61 8.30
N LEU A 217 11.21 17.87 8.19
CA LEU A 217 12.03 18.86 7.49
C LEU A 217 13.00 19.46 8.49
N VAL A 218 14.29 19.35 8.21
CA VAL A 218 15.35 19.99 8.98
C VAL A 218 16.02 21.03 8.11
N GLY A 219 16.01 22.27 8.56
CA GLY A 219 16.63 23.39 7.86
C GLY A 219 16.75 24.63 8.74
N TYR A 220 17.43 25.65 8.21
CA TYR A 220 17.77 26.86 8.95
C TYR A 220 16.77 28.00 8.74
N ASP A 221 16.11 28.03 7.59
CA ASP A 221 15.20 29.11 7.24
C ASP A 221 13.75 28.70 7.49
N ALA A 222 13.20 29.23 8.58
CA ALA A 222 11.82 28.99 8.97
C ALA A 222 10.79 29.46 7.93
N GLU A 223 11.06 30.54 7.18
CA GLU A 223 10.13 31.05 6.16
C GLU A 223 10.11 30.16 4.92
N ARG A 224 11.27 29.71 4.46
CA ARG A 224 11.37 28.75 3.35
C ARG A 224 10.73 27.42 3.71
N LEU A 225 10.98 26.92 4.92
CA LEU A 225 10.36 25.67 5.40
C LEU A 225 8.83 25.80 5.52
N LYS A 226 8.28 26.96 5.88
CA LYS A 226 6.82 27.19 5.88
C LYS A 226 6.21 26.98 4.50
N TYR A 227 6.88 27.40 3.42
CA TYR A 227 6.40 27.18 2.06
C TYR A 227 6.36 25.70 1.70
N VAL A 228 7.45 24.97 1.97
CA VAL A 228 7.56 23.52 1.73
C VAL A 228 6.53 22.75 2.55
N VAL A 229 6.35 23.11 3.83
CA VAL A 229 5.31 22.54 4.70
C VAL A 229 3.92 22.78 4.13
N SER A 230 3.62 24.01 3.71
CA SER A 230 2.32 24.37 3.14
C SER A 230 2.05 23.55 1.88
N TYR A 231 3.06 23.39 1.01
CA TYR A 231 2.97 22.58 -0.19
C TYR A 231 2.73 21.09 0.13
N LEU A 232 3.58 20.48 0.95
CA LEU A 232 3.47 19.06 1.33
C LEU A 232 2.15 18.75 2.05
N ARG A 233 1.65 19.66 2.90
CA ARG A 233 0.33 19.52 3.54
C ARG A 233 -0.82 19.48 2.54
N ARG A 234 -0.71 20.12 1.36
CA ARG A 234 -1.74 20.03 0.30
C ARG A 234 -1.89 18.62 -0.25
N PHE A 235 -0.80 17.84 -0.27
CA PHE A 235 -0.80 16.42 -0.65
C PHE A 235 -1.19 15.49 0.50
N GLY A 236 -1.49 16.07 1.66
CA GLY A 236 -1.93 15.35 2.84
C GLY A 236 -0.80 14.89 3.74
N PHE A 237 0.46 15.29 3.55
CA PHE A 237 1.54 14.88 4.45
C PHE A 237 1.45 15.55 5.82
N THR A 238 1.77 14.82 6.89
CA THR A 238 2.01 15.40 8.21
C THR A 238 3.47 15.82 8.28
N VAL A 239 3.71 17.12 8.19
CA VAL A 239 5.08 17.65 8.24
C VAL A 239 5.39 18.16 9.65
N LYS A 240 6.45 17.64 10.26
CA LYS A 240 7.08 18.20 11.45
C LYS A 240 8.30 19.01 11.00
N VAL A 241 8.37 20.26 11.40
CA VAL A 241 9.52 21.11 11.13
C VAL A 241 10.40 21.10 12.37
N VAL A 242 11.67 20.81 12.18
CA VAL A 242 12.68 20.97 13.22
C VAL A 242 13.66 22.02 12.72
N LEU A 243 13.67 23.18 13.39
CA LEU A 243 14.69 24.18 13.17
C LEU A 243 15.89 23.76 14.01
N ALA A 244 17.00 23.48 13.36
CA ALA A 244 18.25 23.11 14.03
C ALA A 244 19.40 23.84 13.34
N ASN A 245 20.33 24.37 14.13
CA ASN A 245 21.62 24.77 13.59
C ASN A 245 22.46 23.51 13.30
N CYS A 246 23.24 23.46 12.21
CA CYS A 246 24.12 22.34 11.87
C CYS A 246 25.11 22.01 12.98
N SER A 247 25.46 22.99 13.82
CA SER A 247 26.31 22.76 14.98
C SER A 247 25.67 21.82 16.00
N ASP A 248 24.35 21.68 15.98
CA ASP A 248 23.55 21.02 17.00
C ASP A 248 23.00 19.67 16.51
N ILE A 249 23.20 19.33 15.23
CA ILE A 249 22.80 18.03 14.66
C ILE A 249 23.96 17.06 14.82
N ASP A 250 23.95 16.31 15.93
CA ASP A 250 24.86 15.20 16.18
C ASP A 250 24.20 13.83 15.87
N SER A 251 24.98 12.76 15.90
CA SER A 251 24.49 11.39 15.68
C SER A 251 23.38 11.00 16.68
N THR A 252 23.42 11.55 17.90
CA THR A 252 22.41 11.36 18.94
C THR A 252 21.06 11.93 18.51
N THR A 253 21.05 13.15 17.97
CA THR A 253 19.87 13.85 17.45
C THR A 253 19.26 13.10 16.27
N LEU A 254 20.09 12.52 15.40
CA LEU A 254 19.63 11.71 14.26
C LEU A 254 19.03 10.37 14.72
N SER A 255 19.62 9.71 15.72
CA SER A 255 19.08 8.46 16.29
C SER A 255 17.70 8.63 16.94
N PHE A 256 17.36 9.84 17.40
CA PHE A 256 16.02 10.13 17.90
C PHE A 256 14.94 10.05 16.80
N PHE A 257 15.31 10.37 15.56
CA PHE A 257 14.40 10.33 14.40
C PHE A 257 14.26 8.92 13.79
N ASP A 258 15.28 8.08 13.96
CA ASP A 258 15.33 6.68 13.51
C ASP A 258 14.26 5.78 14.17
N GLN A 259 13.77 6.15 15.35
CA GLN A 259 12.73 5.37 16.07
C GLN A 259 11.34 5.44 15.43
N SER A 260 11.16 6.21 14.36
CA SER A 260 9.87 6.35 13.68
C SER A 260 9.93 5.72 12.29
N GLU A 261 9.57 4.44 12.21
CA GLU A 261 9.61 3.59 10.99
C GLU A 261 8.85 4.13 9.76
N ASN A 262 8.19 5.29 9.86
CA ASN A 262 7.42 5.93 8.79
C ASN A 262 7.79 7.41 8.57
N SER A 263 8.96 7.86 9.01
CA SER A 263 9.40 9.24 8.82
C SER A 263 10.36 9.39 7.67
N VAL A 264 10.20 10.45 6.88
CA VAL A 264 11.14 10.85 5.84
C VAL A 264 11.85 12.10 6.33
N LEU A 265 13.15 12.01 6.58
CA LEU A 265 14.00 13.16 6.88
C LEU A 265 14.38 13.86 5.58
N ILE A 266 14.09 15.16 5.47
CA ILE A 266 14.57 16.01 4.38
C ILE A 266 15.44 17.09 4.98
N LEU A 267 16.71 17.10 4.58
CA LEU A 267 17.70 18.09 4.97
C LEU A 267 17.71 19.23 3.94
N ASP A 268 17.68 20.48 4.41
CA ASP A 268 17.88 21.65 3.57
C ASP A 268 19.32 21.66 3.01
N PRO A 269 19.52 21.72 1.68
CA PRO A 269 20.85 21.71 1.08
C PRO A 269 21.75 22.90 1.46
N LEU A 270 21.22 23.98 2.07
CA LEU A 270 22.03 25.08 2.63
C LEU A 270 22.69 24.74 3.97
N ILE A 271 22.43 23.55 4.50
CA ILE A 271 23.30 22.87 5.47
C ILE A 271 24.62 22.59 4.73
N GLY A 272 25.56 23.55 4.77
CA GLY A 272 26.80 23.59 3.96
C GLY A 272 27.74 22.36 4.11
N GLU A 273 29.03 22.49 3.78
CA GLU A 273 30.04 21.39 3.64
C GLU A 273 30.05 20.26 4.69
N LYS A 274 29.43 20.43 5.87
CA LYS A 274 29.19 19.38 6.88
C LYS A 274 28.03 18.42 6.56
N SER A 275 27.18 18.70 5.55
CA SER A 275 26.11 17.80 5.10
C SER A 275 26.63 16.47 4.57
N GLY A 276 27.86 16.42 4.05
CA GLY A 276 28.53 15.17 3.66
C GLY A 276 28.79 14.26 4.86
N GLN A 277 29.35 14.78 5.96
CA GLN A 277 29.61 14.00 7.18
C GLN A 277 28.32 13.53 7.87
N VAL A 278 27.26 14.34 7.84
CA VAL A 278 25.95 13.96 8.36
C VAL A 278 25.31 12.90 7.47
N ALA A 279 25.38 13.05 6.14
CA ALA A 279 24.89 12.06 5.17
C ALA A 279 25.56 10.70 5.29
N ASP A 280 26.87 10.67 5.56
CA ASP A 280 27.65 9.44 5.74
C ASP A 280 27.29 8.69 7.05
N SER A 281 26.67 9.38 8.01
CA SER A 281 26.26 8.83 9.32
C SER A 281 24.79 8.40 9.39
N ILE A 282 24.00 8.72 8.36
CA ILE A 282 22.57 8.43 8.32
C ILE A 282 22.36 7.09 7.60
N ASP A 283 21.64 6.17 8.26
CA ASP A 283 21.30 4.84 7.73
C ASP A 283 20.65 4.95 6.33
N GLU A 284 20.88 3.96 5.46
CA GLU A 284 20.42 3.91 4.05
C GLU A 284 18.88 4.03 3.89
N ARG A 285 18.15 4.00 5.01
CA ARG A 285 16.70 4.15 5.12
C ARG A 285 16.20 5.59 4.93
N PHE A 286 17.09 6.59 4.95
CA PHE A 286 16.70 7.99 4.75
C PHE A 286 17.04 8.48 3.33
N CYS A 287 16.04 9.07 2.66
CA CYS A 287 16.22 9.63 1.34
C CYS A 287 16.85 11.03 1.44
N ILE A 288 18.18 11.13 1.36
CA ILE A 288 18.86 12.42 1.28
C ILE A 288 18.67 12.98 -0.13
N LEU A 289 17.98 14.11 -0.26
CA LEU A 289 17.79 14.88 -1.50
C LEU A 289 19.09 15.57 -1.98
N ASN A 290 20.27 14.97 -1.76
CA ASN A 290 21.56 15.53 -2.18
C ASN A 290 21.94 15.19 -3.64
N LYS A 291 21.23 14.27 -4.31
CA LYS A 291 21.57 13.83 -5.68
C LYS A 291 20.95 14.64 -6.82
N LEU A 292 20.13 15.66 -6.54
CA LEU A 292 19.62 16.58 -7.58
C LEU A 292 20.62 17.69 -7.96
N HIS A 293 21.70 17.84 -7.19
CA HIS A 293 22.63 18.95 -7.31
C HIS A 293 23.57 18.91 -8.52
N ALA A 294 23.59 17.81 -9.28
CA ALA A 294 24.43 17.71 -10.47
C ALA A 294 23.80 18.37 -11.71
N GLU A 295 22.47 18.53 -11.77
CA GLU A 295 21.80 18.99 -13.00
C GLU A 295 20.65 19.98 -12.79
N PHE A 296 20.16 20.24 -11.56
CA PHE A 296 19.06 21.20 -11.33
C PHE A 296 19.25 22.03 -10.06
N SER A 297 19.06 23.35 -10.15
CA SER A 297 18.98 24.21 -8.96
C SER A 297 17.58 24.11 -8.32
N PHE A 298 17.49 24.36 -7.02
CA PHE A 298 16.21 24.36 -6.30
C PHE A 298 15.26 25.47 -6.78
N ASP A 299 15.82 26.54 -7.37
CA ASP A 299 15.07 27.64 -7.95
C ASP A 299 14.48 27.24 -9.32
N ASP A 300 15.15 26.38 -10.09
CA ASP A 300 14.61 25.80 -11.33
C ASP A 300 13.38 24.92 -11.05
N LEU A 301 13.42 24.11 -9.98
CA LEU A 301 12.27 23.31 -9.52
C LEU A 301 11.04 24.17 -9.16
N ILE A 302 11.26 25.41 -8.72
CA ILE A 302 10.19 26.36 -8.36
C ILE A 302 9.69 27.12 -9.59
N GLU A 303 10.56 27.45 -10.56
CA GLU A 303 10.16 28.11 -11.81
C GLU A 303 9.44 27.17 -12.79
N GLU A 304 9.89 25.93 -12.95
CA GLU A 304 9.27 24.95 -13.86
C GLU A 304 7.84 24.60 -13.41
N VAL A 305 7.60 24.54 -12.10
CA VAL A 305 6.28 24.32 -11.48
C VAL A 305 5.35 25.54 -11.62
N LYS A 306 5.89 26.75 -11.82
CA LYS A 306 5.09 27.96 -12.10
C LYS A 306 4.71 28.08 -13.57
N MET A 307 5.47 27.50 -14.50
CA MET A 307 5.27 27.66 -15.95
C MET A 307 4.33 26.62 -16.59
N GLU A 308 4.17 25.42 -16.03
CA GLU A 308 3.38 24.37 -16.70
C GLU A 308 1.94 24.24 -16.17
N SER A 309 1.06 25.12 -16.67
CA SER A 309 -0.40 24.91 -16.64
C SER A 309 -0.91 24.01 -17.77
N VAL A 310 -0.04 23.37 -18.56
CA VAL A 310 -0.42 22.51 -19.68
C VAL A 310 0.61 21.37 -19.86
N LYS A 311 0.18 20.14 -19.53
CA LYS A 311 0.79 18.80 -19.80
C LYS A 311 1.80 18.23 -18.77
N PRO A 312 1.93 16.88 -18.73
CA PRO A 312 2.25 16.14 -17.51
C PRO A 312 3.69 15.62 -17.47
N VAL A 313 4.45 16.00 -16.44
CA VAL A 313 5.74 15.38 -16.12
C VAL A 313 5.63 14.54 -14.85
N SER A 314 6.28 13.38 -14.91
CA SER A 314 6.18 12.27 -13.97
C SER A 314 7.25 12.40 -12.89
N TYR A 315 6.90 12.76 -11.65
CA TYR A 315 7.78 12.54 -10.52
C TYR A 315 7.02 11.96 -9.32
N ILE A 316 7.23 10.67 -9.10
CA ILE A 316 7.09 10.02 -7.79
C ILE A 316 8.51 9.56 -7.46
N PHE A 317 8.98 9.90 -6.26
CA PHE A 317 10.25 9.47 -5.69
C PHE A 317 10.53 7.99 -5.99
N SER A 318 11.46 7.75 -6.92
CA SER A 318 12.07 6.46 -7.17
C SER A 318 13.44 6.50 -6.53
N VAL A 319 13.55 5.90 -5.34
CA VAL A 319 14.84 5.48 -4.80
C VAL A 319 15.25 4.23 -5.61
N TYR A 320 16.53 4.21 -5.99
CA TYR A 320 17.23 3.27 -6.89
C TYR A 320 17.20 3.63 -8.38
N GLY A 321 18.42 3.87 -8.88
CA GLY A 321 18.71 4.26 -10.24
C GLY A 321 18.73 3.07 -11.20
N GLU A 322 17.99 3.21 -12.28
CA GLU A 322 18.37 2.65 -13.57
C GLU A 322 18.21 3.76 -14.60
N ARG A 323 19.25 3.98 -15.42
CA ARG A 323 19.22 4.93 -16.53
C ARG A 323 18.14 4.52 -17.52
N VAL A 324 17.13 5.37 -17.71
CA VAL A 324 16.21 5.25 -18.84
C VAL A 324 16.93 5.79 -20.08
N PRO A 325 16.95 5.08 -21.22
CA PRO A 325 17.50 5.63 -22.44
C PRO A 325 16.64 6.80 -22.92
N VAL A 326 17.29 7.93 -23.18
CA VAL A 326 16.68 9.09 -23.84
C VAL A 326 16.32 8.67 -25.27
N ILE A 327 15.03 8.65 -25.58
CA ILE A 327 14.57 8.57 -26.97
C ILE A 327 14.52 10.02 -27.47
N ASP A 328 15.49 10.35 -28.31
CA ASP A 328 15.54 11.60 -29.05
C ASP A 328 14.38 11.63 -30.05
N LEU A 329 13.57 12.68 -29.98
CA LEU A 329 12.50 12.96 -30.94
C LEU A 329 12.71 14.37 -31.48
N SER A 330 13.79 14.53 -32.24
CA SER A 330 13.90 15.55 -33.30
C SER A 330 12.91 15.30 -34.42
#